data_AF-A0A7C6HP27-F1
#
_entry.id   AF-A0A7C6HP27-F1
#
_cell.length_a   1.000
_cell.length_b   1.000
_cell.length_c   1.000
_cell.angle_alpha   90.00
_cell.angle_beta   90.00
_cell.angle_gamma   90.00
#
_symmetry.space_group_name_H-M   'P 1'
#
loop_
_entity.id
_entity.type
_entity.pdbx_description
1 polymer ?
#
loop_
_entity_poly.entity_id
_entity_poly.type
_entity_poly.pdbx_seq_one_letter_code
_entity_poly.pdbx_strand_id
1 'polypeptide(L)'
;MDKDKAIVAFEIVKKKICLDIEVPLDISADELVKALNSAYSLGIETTNPRNCYIQAENPIALLKGNRVLKDFGIHNGSILRFTK
;
A
#
# COMPACT_ATOMS: atom_id res chain seq x y z
N MET A 1 -1.92 -3.82 23.80
CA MET A 1 -1.18 -2.85 22.99
C MET A 1 -1.79 -2.88 21.61
N ASP A 2 -2.77 -2.02 21.37
CA ASP A 2 -3.43 -1.90 20.09
C ASP A 2 -2.40 -1.55 19.02
N LYS A 3 -2.24 -2.42 18.03
CA LYS A 3 -1.44 -2.09 16.86
C LYS A 3 -2.12 -0.88 16.21
N ASP A 4 -1.39 0.21 15.98
CA ASP A 4 -1.89 1.34 15.22
C ASP A 4 -2.28 0.81 13.83
N LYS A 5 -3.59 0.78 13.53
CA LYS A 5 -4.13 0.35 12.23
C LYS A 5 -4.82 1.51 11.55
N ALA A 6 -4.80 1.50 10.23
CA ALA A 6 -5.52 2.44 9.40
C ALA A 6 -6.44 1.72 8.42
N ILE A 7 -7.64 2.26 8.22
CA ILE A 7 -8.54 1.87 7.14
C ILE A 7 -8.23 2.75 5.93
N VAL A 8 -7.76 2.14 4.84
CA VAL A 8 -7.35 2.82 3.62
C VAL A 8 -8.13 2.28 2.43
N ALA A 9 -8.43 3.16 1.47
CA ALA A 9 -9.10 2.75 0.23
C ALA A 9 -8.05 2.24 -0.75
N PHE A 10 -8.12 0.98 -1.16
CA PHE A 10 -7.23 0.40 -2.15
C PHE A 10 -7.88 0.38 -3.54
N GLU A 11 -7.29 1.12 -4.47
CA GLU A 11 -7.73 1.29 -5.84
C GLU A 11 -6.81 0.56 -6.83
N ILE A 12 -7.34 -0.44 -7.52
CA ILE A 12 -6.66 -1.12 -8.63
C ILE A 12 -7.23 -0.56 -9.93
N VAL A 13 -6.55 0.43 -10.53
CA VAL A 13 -7.06 1.18 -11.69
C VAL A 13 -7.33 0.27 -12.89
N LYS A 14 -6.43 -0.68 -13.18
CA LYS A 14 -6.62 -1.64 -14.29
C LYS A 14 -7.84 -2.53 -14.15
N LYS A 15 -8.14 -2.95 -12.92
CA LYS A 15 -9.29 -3.83 -12.63
C LYS A 15 -10.56 -3.05 -12.32
N LYS A 16 -10.48 -1.71 -12.20
CA LYS A 16 -11.55 -0.81 -11.73
C LYS A 16 -12.15 -1.26 -10.39
N ILE A 17 -11.30 -1.79 -9.51
CA ILE A 17 -11.70 -2.22 -8.17
C ILE A 17 -11.27 -1.15 -7.19
N CYS A 18 -12.20 -0.73 -6.33
CA CYS A 18 -11.94 0.09 -5.15
C CYS A 18 -12.50 -0.66 -3.95
N LEU A 19 -11.69 -0.84 -2.92
CA LEU A 19 -12.06 -1.61 -1.75
C LEU A 19 -11.35 -1.08 -0.51
N ASP A 20 -12.07 -1.04 0.62
CA ASP A 20 -11.47 -0.60 1.88
C ASP A 20 -10.74 -1.76 2.55
N ILE A 21 -9.48 -1.53 2.95
CA ILE A 21 -8.65 -2.49 3.66
C ILE A 21 -8.15 -1.92 4.97
N GLU A 22 -8.03 -2.79 5.97
CA GLU A 22 -7.36 -2.48 7.22
C GLU A 22 -5.88 -2.85 7.13
N VAL A 23 -5.00 -1.87 7.31
CA VAL A 23 -3.55 -2.06 7.28
C VAL A 23 -2.92 -1.63 8.60
N PRO A 24 -1.98 -2.41 9.16
CA PRO A 24 -1.17 -1.94 10.29
C PRO A 24 -0.23 -0.82 9.84
N LEU A 25 -0.05 0.23 10.64
CA LEU A 25 0.84 1.36 10.31
C LEU A 25 2.33 1.07 10.58
N ASP A 26 2.60 -0.01 11.32
CA ASP A 26 3.94 -0.45 11.76
C ASP A 26 4.63 -1.40 10.78
N ILE A 27 4.02 -1.70 9.63
CA ILE A 27 4.66 -2.50 8.57
C ILE A 27 5.43 -1.60 7.61
N SER A 28 6.43 -2.19 6.96
CA SER A 28 7.16 -1.52 5.89
C SER A 28 6.34 -1.42 4.60
N ALA A 29 6.65 -0.41 3.78
CA ALA A 29 6.04 -0.26 2.46
C ALA A 29 6.28 -1.49 1.56
N ASP A 30 7.47 -2.09 1.59
CA ASP A 30 7.76 -3.30 0.81
C ASP A 30 6.93 -4.51 1.25
N GLU A 31 6.69 -4.67 2.55
CA GLU A 31 5.81 -5.72 3.05
C GLU A 31 4.36 -5.51 2.61
N LEU A 32 3.86 -4.27 2.69
CA LEU A 32 2.53 -3.93 2.20
C LEU A 32 2.39 -4.25 0.69
N VAL A 33 3.36 -3.82 -0.12
CA VAL A 33 3.33 -4.06 -1.57
C VAL A 33 3.36 -5.57 -1.87
N LYS A 34 4.21 -6.35 -1.19
CA LYS A 34 4.27 -7.82 -1.36
C LYS A 34 2.97 -8.48 -0.94
N ALA A 35 2.38 -8.06 0.18
CA ALA A 35 1.11 -8.59 0.68
C ALA A 35 -0.03 -8.32 -0.31
N LEU A 36 -0.17 -7.08 -0.79
CA LEU A 36 -1.18 -6.70 -1.78
C LEU A 36 -0.95 -7.40 -3.12
N ASN A 37 0.30 -7.55 -3.56
CA ASN A 37 0.63 -8.30 -4.77
C ASN A 37 0.22 -9.77 -4.65
N SER A 38 0.45 -10.40 -3.51
CA SER A 38 0.05 -11.79 -3.26
C SER A 38 -1.46 -11.96 -3.09
N ALA A 39 -2.14 -11.00 -2.46
CA ALA A 39 -3.58 -11.07 -2.21
C ALA A 39 -4.43 -10.83 -3.47
N TYR A 40 -4.02 -9.87 -4.31
CA TYR A 40 -4.77 -9.46 -5.50
C TYR A 40 -4.16 -9.92 -6.82
N SER A 41 -3.06 -10.68 -6.77
CA SER A 41 -2.27 -11.10 -7.93
C SER A 41 -2.02 -9.92 -8.87
N LEU A 42 -1.40 -8.85 -8.34
CA LEU A 42 -1.19 -7.59 -9.06
C LEU A 42 -0.17 -7.72 -10.19
N GLY A 43 0.65 -8.78 -10.18
CA GLY A 43 1.68 -9.02 -11.19
C GLY A 43 2.91 -8.13 -11.02
N ILE A 44 3.12 -7.58 -9.83
CA ILE A 44 4.33 -6.82 -9.51
C ILE A 44 5.51 -7.78 -9.45
N GLU A 45 6.51 -7.55 -10.29
CA GLU A 45 7.80 -8.27 -10.24
C GLU A 45 8.55 -7.90 -8.95
N THR A 46 8.42 -8.73 -7.92
CA THR A 46 9.09 -8.55 -6.62
C THR A 46 10.60 -8.78 -6.69
N THR A 47 11.10 -9.36 -7.78
CA THR A 47 12.53 -9.53 -8.09
C THR A 47 13.21 -8.20 -8.43
N ASN A 48 12.47 -7.20 -8.92
CA ASN A 48 13.03 -5.89 -9.22
C ASN A 48 12.56 -4.84 -8.21
N PRO A 49 13.41 -4.42 -7.25
CA PRO A 49 13.06 -3.43 -6.24
C PRO A 49 12.70 -2.06 -6.84
N ARG A 50 13.00 -1.80 -8.11
CA ARG A 50 12.51 -0.57 -8.78
C ARG A 50 11.01 -0.58 -9.06
N ASN A 51 10.43 -1.76 -9.31
CA ASN A 51 9.04 -1.91 -9.71
C ASN A 51 8.09 -2.21 -8.54
N CYS A 52 8.63 -2.45 -7.33
CA CYS A 52 7.87 -2.73 -6.12
C CYS A 52 7.48 -1.43 -5.42
N TYR A 53 6.39 -0.80 -5.85
CA TYR A 53 5.85 0.41 -5.21
C TYR A 53 4.33 0.51 -5.36
N ILE A 54 3.70 1.25 -4.44
CA ILE A 54 2.29 1.67 -4.50
C ILE A 54 2.21 3.18 -4.28
N GLN A 55 1.28 3.84 -4.96
CA GLN A 55 1.07 5.28 -4.79
C GLN A 55 0.07 5.47 -3.65
N ALA A 56 0.32 6.43 -2.78
CA ALA A 56 -0.63 6.86 -1.76
C ALA A 56 -1.11 8.28 -2.08
N GLU A 57 -2.38 8.55 -1.79
CA GLU A 57 -2.97 9.88 -1.76
C GLU A 57 -3.51 10.15 -0.36
N ASN A 58 -3.47 11.43 0.03
CA ASN A 58 -3.82 11.87 1.38
C ASN A 58 -3.03 11.15 2.50
N PRO A 59 -1.70 11.38 2.61
CA PRO A 59 -0.87 12.31 1.83
C PRO A 59 -0.37 11.72 0.50
N ILE A 60 0.02 12.59 -0.45
CA ILE A 60 0.63 12.16 -1.72
C ILE A 60 2.03 11.61 -1.42
N ALA A 61 2.19 10.29 -1.51
CA ALA A 61 3.45 9.62 -1.22
C ALA A 61 3.68 8.41 -2.14
N LEU A 62 4.93 8.03 -2.34
CA LEU A 62 5.29 6.80 -3.02
C LEU A 62 5.76 5.78 -1.97
N LEU A 63 4.92 4.76 -1.72
CA LEU A 63 5.22 3.70 -0.77
C LEU A 63 6.19 2.72 -1.41
N LYS A 64 7.43 2.74 -0.92
CA LYS A 64 8.52 1.89 -1.39
C LYS A 64 9.60 1.72 -0.32
N GLY A 65 10.24 0.56 -0.29
CA GLY A 65 11.38 0.26 0.56
C GLY A 65 10.98 -0.15 1.97
N ASN A 66 11.96 -0.10 2.87
CA ASN A 66 11.84 -0.60 4.25
C ASN A 66 11.24 0.41 5.23
N ARG A 67 10.75 1.56 4.75
CA ARG A 67 10.19 2.60 5.63
C ARG A 67 8.77 2.23 6.04
N VAL A 68 8.40 2.53 7.28
CA VAL A 68 7.08 2.18 7.85
C VAL A 68 5.98 3.11 7.34
N LEU A 69 4.75 2.61 7.23
CA LEU A 69 3.60 3.39 6.74
C LEU A 69 3.30 4.63 7.60
N LYS A 70 3.54 4.54 8.91
CA LYS A 70 3.43 5.67 9.85
C LYS A 70 4.31 6.85 9.45
N ASP A 71 5.52 6.59 8.96
CA ASP A 71 6.47 7.65 8.57
C ASP A 71 6.06 8.35 7.27
N PHE A 72 5.28 7.68 6.43
CA PHE A 72 4.68 8.29 5.24
C PHE A 72 3.45 9.14 5.57
N GLY A 73 2.98 9.10 6.83
CA GLY A 73 1.78 9.81 7.25
C GLY A 73 0.49 9.12 6.81
N ILE A 74 0.53 7.81 6.52
CA ILE A 74 -0.69 7.05 6.20
C ILE A 74 -1.61 7.02 7.42
N HIS A 75 -2.89 7.28 7.18
CA HIS A 75 -3.92 7.32 8.21
C HIS A 75 -5.26 6.85 7.65
N ASN A 76 -6.30 6.84 8.50
CA ASN A 76 -7.65 6.51 8.07
C ASN A 76 -8.09 7.43 6.92
N GLY A 77 -8.61 6.84 5.84
CA GLY A 77 -9.03 7.57 4.64
C GLY A 77 -7.90 7.94 3.68
N SER A 78 -6.66 7.48 3.91
CA SER A 78 -5.64 7.49 2.85
C SER A 78 -6.07 6.55 1.71
N ILE A 79 -5.66 6.88 0.48
CA ILE A 79 -5.99 6.11 -0.72
C ILE A 79 -4.71 5.48 -1.24
N LEU A 80 -4.70 4.16 -1.38
CA LEU A 80 -3.62 3.41 -1.99
C LEU A 80 -3.99 3.08 -3.43
N ARG A 81 -3.28 3.65 -4.40
CA ARG A 81 -3.54 3.48 -5.82
C ARG A 81 -2.49 2.63 -6.50
N PHE A 82 -2.95 1.60 -7.21
CA PHE A 82 -2.16 0.77 -8.10
C PHE A 82 -2.59 0.98 -9.55
N THR A 83 -1.70 1.58 -10.34
CA THR A 83 -1.94 1.98 -11.73
C THR A 83 -1.36 1.03 -12.77
N LYS A 84 -0.49 0.11 -12.35
CA LYS A 84 0.29 -0.76 -13.25
C LYS A 84 -0.44 -1.99 -13.70
#